data_AF-A0A419HI43-F1
#
_entry.id   AF-A0A419HI43-F1
#
_cell.length_a   1.000
_cell.length_b   1.000
_cell.length_c   1.000
_cell.angle_alpha   90.00
_cell.angle_beta   90.00
_cell.angle_gamma   90.00
#
_symmetry.space_group_name_H-M   'P 1'
#
loop_
_entity.id
_entity.type
_entity.pdbx_description
1 polymer ?
#
loop_
_entity_poly.entity_id
_entity_poly.type
_entity_poly.pdbx_seq_one_letter_code
_entity_poly.pdbx_strand_id
1 'polypeptide(L)'
;MSHPDIPSATEELDEDQLGVDPLERGMDPAERWAGADREGTTGREQAEGESIERRLAEEEPDVNPVEAVEPDRYEKVETYDLPEADGPGPIARQGRSADIAGGSLAEAYRED
;
A
#
# COMPACT_ATOMS: atom_id res chain seq x y z
N MET A 1 -69.11 0.47 -6.28
CA MET A 1 -68.16 1.50 -6.73
C MET A 1 -66.94 1.35 -5.82
N SER A 2 -65.82 0.84 -6.35
CA SER A 2 -64.58 0.76 -5.56
C SER A 2 -64.13 2.16 -5.18
N HIS A 3 -63.72 2.31 -3.93
CA HIS A 3 -62.99 3.48 -3.47
C HIS A 3 -61.67 3.53 -4.26
N PRO A 4 -61.22 4.69 -4.76
CA PRO A 4 -59.84 4.78 -5.20
C PRO A 4 -58.96 4.54 -3.96
N ASP A 5 -58.13 3.50 -3.99
CA ASP A 5 -57.13 3.25 -2.96
C ASP A 5 -56.12 4.41 -3.01
N ILE A 6 -56.30 5.39 -2.13
CA ILE A 6 -55.35 6.48 -1.96
C ILE A 6 -54.30 5.97 -0.95
N PRO A 7 -53.03 5.86 -1.34
CA PRO A 7 -51.97 5.35 -0.47
C PRO A 7 -51.77 6.26 0.74
N SER A 8 -51.38 5.68 1.86
CA SER A 8 -51.02 6.46 3.05
C SER A 8 -49.72 7.23 2.81
N ALA A 9 -49.48 8.28 3.59
CA ALA A 9 -48.25 9.09 3.49
C ALA A 9 -46.96 8.28 3.72
N THR A 10 -47.05 7.07 4.28
CA THR A 10 -45.91 6.16 4.45
C THR A 10 -45.69 5.31 3.20
N GLU A 11 -46.77 4.77 2.60
CA GLU A 11 -46.73 4.05 1.32
C GLU A 11 -46.33 4.96 0.14
N GLU A 12 -46.64 6.25 0.19
CA GLU A 12 -46.17 7.22 -0.82
C GLU A 12 -44.64 7.39 -0.85
N LEU A 13 -43.94 6.96 0.21
CA LEU A 13 -42.49 7.03 0.32
C LEU A 13 -41.80 5.70 -0.03
N ASP A 14 -42.55 4.68 -0.42
CA ASP A 14 -41.98 3.41 -0.86
C ASP A 14 -41.27 3.57 -2.23
N GLU A 15 -40.30 2.71 -2.47
CA GLU A 15 -39.40 2.74 -3.64
C GLU A 15 -40.13 2.62 -4.99
N ASP A 16 -41.20 1.84 -5.03
CA ASP A 16 -42.05 1.64 -6.20
C ASP A 16 -42.85 2.91 -6.54
N GLN A 17 -43.31 3.63 -5.53
CA GLN A 17 -44.04 4.89 -5.66
C GLN A 17 -43.11 6.07 -5.97
N LEU A 18 -41.92 6.10 -5.39
CA LEU A 18 -40.90 7.11 -5.67
C LEU A 18 -40.18 6.89 -7.01
N GLY A 19 -40.28 5.69 -7.58
CA GLY A 19 -39.62 5.32 -8.83
C GLY A 19 -38.09 5.34 -8.72
N VAL A 20 -37.57 5.08 -7.52
CA VAL A 20 -36.13 5.05 -7.23
C VAL A 20 -35.77 3.68 -6.67
N ASP A 21 -34.71 3.07 -7.18
CA ASP A 21 -34.16 1.85 -6.59
C ASP A 21 -33.11 2.24 -5.53
N PRO A 22 -33.29 1.87 -4.24
CA PRO A 22 -32.30 2.16 -3.19
C PRO A 22 -30.89 1.65 -3.52
N LEU A 23 -30.78 0.59 -4.31
CA LEU A 23 -29.53 -0.06 -4.71
C LEU A 23 -28.86 0.62 -5.92
N GLU A 24 -29.57 1.48 -6.66
CA GLU A 24 -29.03 2.18 -7.83
C GLU A 24 -27.79 3.01 -7.49
N ARG A 25 -27.77 3.64 -6.31
CA ARG A 25 -26.63 4.44 -5.83
C ARG A 25 -25.37 3.60 -5.56
N GLY A 26 -25.53 2.31 -5.28
CA GLY A 26 -24.42 1.40 -4.99
C GLY A 26 -23.88 0.66 -6.22
N MET A 27 -24.55 0.76 -7.37
CA MET A 27 -24.16 0.01 -8.57
C MET A 27 -22.91 0.56 -9.25
N ASP A 28 -22.74 1.87 -9.27
CA ASP A 28 -21.58 2.51 -9.89
C ASP A 28 -20.52 2.83 -8.83
N PRO A 29 -19.47 2.00 -8.67
CA PRO A 29 -18.34 2.38 -7.85
C PRO A 29 -17.70 3.64 -8.43
N ALA A 30 -17.05 4.44 -7.58
CA ALA A 30 -16.33 5.61 -8.04
C ALA A 30 -15.34 5.22 -9.15
N GLU A 31 -15.33 5.99 -10.26
CA GLU A 31 -14.48 5.73 -11.44
C GLU A 31 -12.98 5.70 -11.12
N ARG A 32 -12.60 6.21 -9.93
CA ARG A 32 -11.23 6.35 -9.47
C ARG A 32 -11.12 5.96 -8.01
N TRP A 33 -9.99 5.34 -7.67
CA TRP A 33 -9.56 5.20 -6.29
C TRP A 33 -9.33 6.59 -5.69
N ALA A 34 -9.80 6.78 -4.46
CA ALA A 34 -9.39 7.90 -3.63
C ALA A 34 -8.05 7.54 -2.98
N GLY A 35 -7.08 8.45 -3.03
CA GLY A 35 -5.84 8.29 -2.27
C GLY A 35 -6.13 8.39 -0.76
N ALA A 36 -5.32 7.71 0.06
CA ALA A 36 -5.37 7.89 1.50
C ALA A 36 -4.92 9.31 1.87
N ASP A 37 -5.68 9.99 2.73
CA ASP A 37 -5.42 11.36 3.19
C ASP A 37 -5.15 11.43 4.71
N ARG A 38 -5.00 10.27 5.37
CA ARG A 38 -4.81 10.23 6.84
C ARG A 38 -3.46 10.75 7.30
N GLU A 39 -2.41 10.60 6.50
CA GLU A 39 -1.02 10.97 6.83
C GLU A 39 -0.28 11.42 5.57
N GLY A 40 0.80 12.19 5.75
CA GLY A 40 1.64 12.63 4.62
C GLY A 40 0.98 13.66 3.70
N THR A 41 -0.10 14.30 4.14
CA THR A 41 -0.75 15.38 3.39
C THR A 41 -0.02 16.72 3.56
N THR A 42 0.76 16.86 4.62
CA THR A 42 1.66 18.02 4.83
C THR A 42 3.13 17.64 4.69
N GLY A 43 3.97 18.60 4.31
CA GLY A 43 5.42 18.37 4.18
C GLY A 43 6.09 17.96 5.50
N ARG A 44 5.55 18.41 6.64
CA ARG A 44 6.01 17.99 7.98
C ARG A 44 5.71 16.52 8.23
N GLU A 45 4.48 16.08 7.95
CA GLU A 45 4.09 14.67 8.12
C GLU A 45 4.84 13.74 7.18
N GLN A 46 5.18 14.19 5.96
CA GLN A 46 6.03 13.38 5.08
C GLN A 46 7.45 13.22 5.61
N ALA A 47 8.00 14.26 6.26
CA ALA A 47 9.32 14.22 6.86
C ALA A 47 9.36 13.35 8.12
N GLU A 48 8.30 13.39 8.93
CA GLU A 48 8.15 12.54 10.13
C GLU A 48 7.81 11.09 9.76
N GLY A 49 6.95 10.91 8.75
CA GLY A 49 6.40 9.62 8.35
C GLY A 49 5.46 9.01 9.39
N GLU A 50 4.83 7.91 9.01
CA GLU A 50 4.08 7.08 9.94
C GLU A 50 5.00 6.14 10.72
N SER A 51 4.75 5.95 12.02
CA SER A 51 5.46 4.99 12.87
C SER A 51 5.31 3.56 12.34
N ILE A 52 6.41 2.80 12.31
CA ILE A 52 6.42 1.41 11.84
C ILE A 52 5.45 0.52 12.63
N GLU A 53 5.32 0.76 13.94
CA GLU A 53 4.42 0.01 14.81
C GLU A 53 2.96 0.17 14.39
N ARG A 54 2.57 1.38 13.97
CA ARG A 54 1.21 1.66 13.50
C ARG A 54 0.94 0.94 12.18
N ARG A 55 1.88 0.99 11.23
CA ARG A 55 1.76 0.27 9.95
C ARG A 55 1.62 -1.23 10.17
N LEU A 56 2.44 -1.80 11.05
CA LEU A 56 2.40 -3.22 11.37
C LEU A 56 1.10 -3.64 12.06
N ALA A 57 0.50 -2.77 12.88
CA ALA A 57 -0.77 -3.04 13.53
C ALA A 57 -1.98 -3.04 12.56
N GLU A 58 -1.84 -2.37 11.40
CA GLU A 58 -2.86 -2.36 10.35
C GLU A 58 -2.77 -3.57 9.40
N GLU A 59 -1.61 -4.23 9.35
CA GLU A 59 -1.38 -5.41 8.50
C GLU A 59 -1.92 -6.70 9.14
N GLU A 60 -2.58 -7.53 8.33
CA GLU A 60 -2.92 -8.91 8.70
C GLU A 60 -1.80 -9.85 8.22
N PRO A 61 -1.22 -10.69 9.10
CA PRO A 61 -0.21 -11.66 8.67
C PRO A 61 -0.80 -12.72 7.73
N ASP A 62 -0.21 -12.88 6.54
CA ASP A 62 -0.61 -13.92 5.57
C ASP A 62 -0.40 -15.35 6.10
N VAL A 63 0.49 -15.52 7.08
CA VAL A 63 0.80 -16.80 7.72
C VAL A 63 0.43 -16.74 9.19
N ASN A 64 -0.06 -17.85 9.72
CA ASN A 64 -0.33 -17.95 11.14
C ASN A 64 1.00 -17.78 11.91
N PRO A 65 1.15 -16.74 12.76
CA PRO A 65 2.42 -16.48 13.45
C PRO A 65 2.84 -17.61 14.40
N VAL A 66 1.91 -18.47 14.85
CA VAL A 66 2.26 -19.68 15.63
C VAL A 66 2.71 -20.86 14.77
N GLU A 67 2.39 -20.89 13.47
CA GLU A 67 2.84 -21.94 12.54
C GLU A 67 4.11 -21.54 11.78
N ALA A 68 4.41 -20.24 11.66
CA ALA A 68 5.59 -19.73 10.96
C ALA A 68 6.93 -20.06 11.65
N VAL A 69 6.92 -20.72 12.81
CA VAL A 69 8.11 -21.22 13.50
C VAL A 69 8.37 -22.66 13.07
N GLU A 70 8.79 -22.86 11.82
CA GLU A 70 9.55 -24.05 11.44
C GLU A 70 11.05 -23.68 11.51
N PRO A 71 11.75 -24.00 12.62
CA PRO A 71 13.13 -23.57 12.85
C PRO A 71 14.15 -24.26 11.93
N ASP A 72 13.73 -25.16 11.05
CA ASP A 72 14.57 -25.95 10.16
C ASP A 72 14.63 -25.44 8.71
N ARG A 73 13.82 -24.43 8.35
CA ARG A 73 13.89 -23.78 7.02
C ARG A 73 14.96 -22.69 6.90
N TYR A 74 15.89 -22.62 7.85
CA TYR A 74 17.21 -22.10 7.51
C TYR A 74 17.92 -23.24 6.78
N GLU A 75 17.72 -23.32 5.45
CA GLU A 75 18.62 -24.10 4.61
C GLU A 75 20.02 -23.66 4.98
N LYS A 76 20.80 -24.60 5.53
CA LYS A 76 22.20 -24.40 5.87
C LYS A 76 22.83 -23.81 4.61
N VAL A 77 23.13 -22.51 4.66
CA VAL A 77 23.87 -21.87 3.59
C VAL A 77 25.16 -22.67 3.52
N GLU A 78 25.29 -23.56 2.55
CA GLU A 78 26.59 -24.09 2.22
C GLU A 78 27.38 -22.83 1.89
N THR A 79 28.32 -22.51 2.77
CA THR A 79 29.39 -21.60 2.42
C THR A 79 30.06 -22.25 1.23
N TYR A 80 29.62 -21.89 0.03
CA TYR A 80 30.37 -22.17 -1.17
C TYR A 80 31.77 -21.67 -0.85
N ASP A 81 32.75 -22.57 -0.97
CA ASP A 81 34.15 -22.20 -1.06
C ASP A 81 34.27 -21.47 -2.40
N LEU A 82 33.78 -20.23 -2.42
CA LEU A 82 33.95 -19.31 -3.51
C LEU A 82 35.46 -19.27 -3.70
N PRO A 83 35.99 -19.59 -4.89
CA PRO A 83 37.42 -19.51 -5.10
C PRO A 83 37.85 -18.13 -4.60
N GLU A 84 38.89 -18.08 -3.77
CA GLU A 84 39.49 -16.82 -3.34
C GLU A 84 39.58 -15.95 -4.60
N ALA A 85 38.70 -14.95 -4.68
CA ALA A 85 38.70 -14.06 -5.81
C ALA A 85 40.05 -13.37 -5.72
N ASP A 86 40.97 -13.74 -6.62
CA ASP A 86 42.29 -13.14 -6.71
C ASP A 86 42.16 -11.74 -7.34
N GLY A 87 41.41 -10.89 -6.65
CA GLY A 87 40.95 -9.59 -7.08
C GLY A 87 39.96 -9.00 -6.09
N PRO A 88 40.00 -7.67 -5.85
CA PRO A 88 39.01 -7.03 -4.99
C PRO A 88 37.61 -7.25 -5.60
N GLY A 89 36.72 -7.88 -4.85
CA GLY A 89 35.28 -7.90 -5.18
C GLY A 89 34.78 -6.47 -5.40
N PRO A 90 33.74 -6.25 -6.23
CA PRO A 90 33.43 -4.95 -6.81
C PRO A 90 32.94 -3.88 -5.81
N ILE A 91 32.96 -4.15 -4.51
CA ILE A 91 32.50 -3.19 -3.51
C ILE A 91 33.44 -3.25 -2.32
N ALA A 92 34.08 -2.10 -2.03
CA ALA A 92 34.91 -1.79 -0.87
C ALA A 92 36.43 -2.02 -0.98
N ARG A 93 37.12 -1.20 -1.78
CA ARG A 93 38.41 -0.57 -1.39
C ARG A 93 38.63 0.79 -2.05
N GLN A 94 37.80 1.76 -1.73
CA GLN A 94 38.24 3.15 -1.73
C GLN A 94 37.23 3.93 -0.90
N GLY A 95 37.70 4.50 0.22
CA GLY A 95 36.96 5.49 1.00
C GLY A 95 36.77 6.75 0.16
N ARG A 96 35.85 6.68 -0.80
CA ARG A 96 35.23 7.84 -1.42
C ARG A 96 33.90 8.01 -0.71
N SER A 97 33.78 9.15 -0.08
CA SER A 97 32.71 9.58 0.81
C SER A 97 31.32 9.42 0.21
N ALA A 98 30.33 9.31 1.09
CA ALA A 98 28.90 9.30 0.80
C ALA A 98 28.37 10.63 0.19
N ASP A 99 29.25 11.50 -0.29
CA ASP A 99 28.93 12.83 -0.80
C ASP A 99 28.45 12.80 -2.26
N ILE A 100 28.46 11.63 -2.91
CA ILE A 100 27.96 11.46 -4.28
C ILE A 100 26.58 10.81 -4.22
N ALA A 101 25.54 11.61 -4.43
CA ALA A 101 24.17 11.14 -4.56
C ALA A 101 24.06 10.21 -5.79
N GLY A 102 23.86 8.91 -5.55
CA GLY A 102 23.67 7.88 -6.57
C GLY A 102 22.27 7.92 -7.17
N GLY A 103 21.92 9.00 -7.86
CA GLY A 103 20.70 9.12 -8.64
C GLY A 103 21.02 9.30 -10.11
N SER A 104 20.36 8.52 -10.99
CA SER A 104 20.55 8.55 -12.45
C SER A 104 20.18 9.88 -13.13
N LEU A 105 19.80 10.91 -12.37
CA LEU A 105 19.60 12.29 -12.83
C LEU A 105 20.89 13.13 -12.79
N ALA A 106 21.86 12.78 -11.93
CA ALA A 106 23.05 13.58 -11.69
C ALA A 106 24.04 13.58 -12.88
N GLU A 107 23.93 12.63 -13.80
CA GLU A 107 24.77 12.53 -15.00
C GLU A 107 24.46 13.64 -16.02
N ALA A 108 23.20 14.13 -16.08
CA ALA A 108 22.74 15.03 -17.15
C ALA A 108 23.20 16.49 -17.01
N TYR A 109 23.87 16.86 -15.91
CA TYR A 109 24.29 18.24 -15.65
C TYR A 109 25.80 18.41 -15.45
N ARG A 110 26.61 17.40 -15.78
CA ARG A 110 28.08 17.52 -15.76
C ARG A 110 28.61 17.63 -17.19
N GLU A 111 28.26 18.73 -17.86
CA GLU A 111 28.90 19.15 -19.12
C GLU A 111 29.88 20.31 -18.81
N ASP A 112 31.14 20.06 -19.22
CA ASP A 112 32.36 20.91 -19.35
C ASP A 112 32.85 21.81 -18.19
#